data_AF-A0A2D6F6Y3-F1
#
_entry.id   AF-A0A2D6F6Y3-F1
#
_cell.length_a   1.000
_cell.length_b   1.000
_cell.length_c   1.000
_cell.angle_alpha   90.00
_cell.angle_beta   90.00
_cell.angle_gamma   90.00
#
_symmetry.space_group_name_H-M   'P 1'
#
loop_
_entity.id
_entity.type
_entity.pdbx_description
1 polymer ?
#
loop_
_entity_poly.entity_id
_entity_poly.type
_entity_poly.pdbx_seq_one_letter_code
_entity_poly.pdbx_strand_id
1 'polypeptide(L)'
;MGVEVAVRKGTGTVVLDARRGICPPAAVHYTFPALVTSDAVIERDPESVRAAVRAIVNVQKALKEDPSRATEVGEKLFPAMEAALIAGLIERDLPFYDPSISEDKVKGMNGFAMEIGLLTEDVAYDQVVGTQFSGIWTE
;
A
#
# COMPACT_ATOMS: atom_id res chain seq x y z
N MET A 1 4.72 -9.74 6.22
CA MET A 1 4.86 -10.65 7.39
C MET A 1 5.35 -12.05 7.01
N GLY A 2 4.62 -12.81 6.19
CA GLY A 2 4.98 -14.22 5.90
C GLY A 2 6.43 -14.46 5.42
N VAL A 3 6.94 -13.63 4.50
CA VAL A 3 8.34 -13.71 4.03
C VAL A 3 9.34 -13.54 5.18
N GLU A 4 9.11 -12.56 6.07
CA GLU A 4 10.01 -12.28 7.20
C GLU A 4 10.08 -13.48 8.16
N VAL A 5 8.92 -14.08 8.47
CA VAL A 5 8.84 -15.28 9.32
C VAL A 5 9.56 -16.45 8.68
N ALA A 6 9.35 -16.69 7.38
CA ALA A 6 9.96 -17.81 6.67
C ALA A 6 11.50 -17.70 6.62
N VAL A 7 12.02 -16.50 6.35
CA VAL A 7 13.47 -16.23 6.33
C VAL A 7 14.06 -16.42 7.73
N ARG A 8 13.45 -15.84 8.78
CA ARG A 8 13.97 -15.95 10.16
C ARG A 8 13.94 -17.38 10.71
N LYS A 9 12.96 -18.19 10.29
CA LYS A 9 12.88 -19.61 10.66
C LYS A 9 13.77 -20.51 9.80
N GLY A 10 14.46 -19.98 8.78
CA GLY A 10 15.27 -20.77 7.85
C GLY A 10 14.43 -21.69 6.95
N THR A 11 13.11 -21.47 6.86
CA THR A 11 12.20 -22.29 6.06
C THR A 11 11.98 -21.74 4.65
N GLY A 12 12.55 -20.57 4.34
CA GLY A 12 12.47 -19.95 3.03
C GLY A 12 13.58 -18.94 2.78
N THR A 13 13.74 -18.54 1.51
CA THR A 13 14.68 -17.50 1.08
C THR A 13 13.99 -16.50 0.16
N VAL A 14 14.51 -15.27 0.09
CA VAL A 14 14.03 -14.25 -0.84
C VAL A 14 14.66 -14.51 -2.21
N VAL A 15 13.85 -14.72 -3.23
CA VAL A 15 14.30 -14.90 -4.63
C VAL A 15 14.15 -13.59 -5.42
N LEU A 16 13.06 -12.85 -5.18
CA LEU A 16 12.76 -11.55 -5.79
C LEU A 16 12.18 -10.62 -4.74
N ASP A 17 12.50 -9.33 -4.83
CA ASP A 17 11.87 -8.27 -4.04
C ASP A 17 11.66 -7.04 -4.94
N ALA A 18 10.44 -6.94 -5.49
CA ALA A 18 10.09 -5.87 -6.42
C ALA A 18 10.19 -4.47 -5.81
N ARG A 19 10.08 -4.38 -4.48
CA ARG A 19 10.20 -3.10 -3.75
C ARG A 19 11.64 -2.63 -3.64
N ARG A 20 12.62 -3.50 -3.89
CA ARG A 20 14.05 -3.22 -3.74
C ARG A 20 14.80 -3.24 -5.06
N GLY A 21 14.08 -3.16 -6.17
CA GLY A 21 14.68 -3.23 -7.51
C GLY A 21 15.26 -4.61 -7.85
N ILE A 22 14.94 -5.65 -7.07
CA ILE A 22 15.26 -7.04 -7.40
C ILE A 22 14.09 -7.61 -8.22
N CYS A 23 13.76 -6.92 -9.32
CA CYS A 23 12.72 -7.26 -10.29
C CYS A 23 12.99 -6.55 -11.62
N PRO A 24 12.32 -6.98 -12.71
CA PRO A 24 12.25 -6.17 -13.92
C PRO A 24 11.76 -4.74 -13.61
N PRO A 25 12.32 -3.68 -14.21
CA PRO A 25 11.95 -2.30 -13.89
C PRO A 25 10.44 -2.01 -13.97
N ALA A 26 9.74 -2.60 -14.95
CA ALA A 26 8.29 -2.44 -15.11
C ALA A 26 7.48 -2.94 -13.88
N ALA A 27 7.99 -3.99 -13.20
CA ALA A 27 7.26 -4.65 -12.12
C ALA A 27 7.17 -3.84 -10.82
N VAL A 28 7.94 -2.74 -10.70
CA VAL A 28 7.93 -1.88 -9.50
C VAL A 28 6.54 -1.28 -9.23
N HIS A 29 5.74 -1.08 -10.28
CA HIS A 29 4.40 -0.49 -10.18
C HIS A 29 3.25 -1.49 -10.34
N TYR A 30 3.52 -2.80 -10.40
CA TYR A 30 2.47 -3.81 -10.60
C TYR A 30 1.58 -3.99 -9.36
N THR A 31 2.05 -3.58 -8.19
CA THR A 31 1.29 -3.69 -6.94
C THR A 31 1.64 -2.57 -5.99
N PHE A 32 0.62 -1.97 -5.37
CA PHE A 32 0.74 -1.07 -4.23
C PHE A 32 -0.56 -1.14 -3.40
N PRO A 33 -0.50 -0.87 -2.09
CA PRO A 33 -1.71 -0.82 -1.27
C PRO A 33 -2.53 0.44 -1.59
N ALA A 34 -3.85 0.31 -1.62
CA ALA A 34 -4.77 1.44 -1.79
C ALA A 34 -5.97 1.30 -0.84
N LEU A 35 -6.51 2.44 -0.40
CA LEU A 35 -7.84 2.48 0.21
C LEU A 35 -8.86 2.49 -0.94
N VAL A 36 -9.65 1.40 -1.06
CA VAL A 36 -10.59 1.21 -2.16
C VAL A 36 -12.02 1.22 -1.64
N THR A 37 -12.91 1.92 -2.32
CA THR A 37 -14.35 1.92 -2.09
C THR A 37 -15.07 2.04 -3.43
N SER A 38 -16.39 1.77 -3.47
CA SER A 38 -17.19 1.92 -4.68
C SER A 38 -17.68 3.36 -4.88
N ASP A 39 -17.94 3.75 -6.13
CA ASP A 39 -18.57 5.03 -6.48
C ASP A 39 -19.88 5.27 -5.73
N ALA A 40 -20.71 4.23 -5.56
CA ALA A 40 -21.97 4.32 -4.81
C ALA A 40 -21.77 4.74 -3.33
N VAL A 41 -20.61 4.43 -2.73
CA VAL A 41 -20.29 4.87 -1.35
C VAL A 41 -19.82 6.32 -1.36
N ILE A 42 -19.02 6.70 -2.36
CA ILE A 42 -18.54 8.07 -2.55
C ILE A 42 -19.72 9.02 -2.79
N GLU A 43 -20.67 8.64 -3.64
CA GLU A 43 -21.87 9.43 -3.93
C GLU A 43 -22.79 9.57 -2.71
N ARG A 44 -22.96 8.48 -1.97
CA ARG A 44 -23.84 8.45 -0.79
C ARG A 44 -23.29 9.26 0.37
N ASP A 45 -22.00 9.15 0.65
CA ASP A 45 -21.36 9.79 1.81
C ASP A 45 -19.90 10.18 1.53
N PRO A 46 -19.67 11.28 0.77
CA PRO A 46 -18.33 11.72 0.42
C PRO A 46 -17.52 12.19 1.63
N GLU A 47 -18.17 12.66 2.69
CA GLU A 47 -17.48 13.15 3.89
C GLU A 47 -16.95 12.00 4.75
N SER A 48 -17.66 10.86 4.82
CA SER A 48 -17.08 9.67 5.43
C SER A 48 -15.87 9.15 4.66
N VAL A 49 -15.89 9.20 3.31
CA VAL A 49 -14.72 8.83 2.51
C VAL A 49 -13.56 9.80 2.74
N ARG A 50 -13.85 11.11 2.79
CA ARG A 50 -12.87 12.16 3.14
C ARG A 50 -12.21 11.89 4.48
N ALA A 51 -13.01 11.57 5.50
CA ALA A 51 -12.53 11.24 6.83
C ALA A 51 -11.65 9.97 6.83
N ALA A 52 -12.01 8.95 6.06
CA ALA A 52 -11.21 7.73 5.91
C ALA A 52 -9.86 8.01 5.25
N VAL A 53 -9.82 8.82 4.17
CA VAL A 53 -8.56 9.24 3.53
C VAL A 53 -7.68 9.98 4.52
N ARG A 54 -8.23 10.97 5.25
CA ARG A 54 -7.48 11.72 6.28
C ARG A 54 -6.96 10.80 7.40
N ALA A 55 -7.74 9.81 7.82
CA ALA A 55 -7.31 8.84 8.82
C ALA A 55 -6.10 8.03 8.33
N ILE A 56 -6.11 7.56 7.08
CA ILE A 56 -4.96 6.84 6.50
C ILE A 56 -3.73 7.74 6.43
N VAL A 57 -3.86 8.98 5.97
CA VAL A 57 -2.75 9.95 5.92
C VAL A 57 -2.14 10.16 7.32
N ASN A 58 -2.99 10.39 8.32
CA ASN A 58 -2.55 10.59 9.70
C ASN A 58 -1.86 9.35 10.28
N VAL A 59 -2.38 8.15 10.00
CA VAL A 59 -1.74 6.90 10.43
C VAL A 59 -0.39 6.71 9.74
N GLN A 60 -0.29 6.97 8.44
CA GLN A 60 0.99 6.87 7.74
C GLN A 60 2.03 7.84 8.30
N LYS A 61 1.64 9.09 8.59
CA LYS A 61 2.52 10.08 9.25
C LYS A 61 2.98 9.61 10.63
N ALA A 62 2.02 9.16 11.45
CA ALA A 62 2.29 8.61 12.78
C ALA A 62 3.30 7.46 12.74
N LEU A 63 3.17 6.56 11.77
CA LEU A 63 4.07 5.41 11.62
C LEU A 63 5.44 5.80 11.05
N LYS A 64 5.52 6.88 10.27
CA LYS A 64 6.81 7.45 9.84
C LYS A 64 7.54 8.13 10.98
N GLU A 65 6.81 8.78 11.88
CA GLU A 65 7.37 9.41 13.07
C GLU A 65 7.81 8.37 14.10
N ASP A 66 6.97 7.37 14.38
CA ASP A 66 7.26 6.31 15.33
C ASP A 66 6.66 4.96 14.88
N PRO A 67 7.47 4.10 14.25
CA PRO A 67 7.07 2.75 13.85
C PRO A 67 6.66 1.84 15.02
N SER A 68 7.13 2.12 16.25
CA SER A 68 6.84 1.27 17.42
C SER A 68 5.36 1.30 17.82
N ARG A 69 4.64 2.37 17.45
CA ARG A 69 3.18 2.48 17.62
C ARG A 69 2.41 1.34 16.97
N ALA A 70 2.94 0.76 15.89
CA ALA A 70 2.31 -0.40 15.27
C ALA A 70 2.48 -1.69 16.08
N THR A 71 3.54 -1.81 16.88
CA THR A 71 3.74 -2.94 17.80
C THR A 71 2.65 -2.95 18.87
N GLU A 72 2.30 -1.79 19.44
CA GLU A 72 1.22 -1.68 20.44
C GLU A 72 -0.13 -2.20 19.95
N VAL A 73 -0.44 -1.95 18.67
CA VAL A 73 -1.64 -2.48 18.01
C VAL A 73 -1.44 -3.96 17.68
N GLY A 74 -0.25 -4.32 17.20
CA GLY A 74 0.12 -5.67 16.81
C GLY A 74 -0.03 -6.69 17.94
N GLU A 75 0.42 -6.34 19.15
CA GLU A 75 0.33 -7.19 20.35
C GLU A 75 -1.12 -7.53 20.75
N LYS A 76 -2.09 -6.70 20.34
CA LYS A 76 -3.52 -6.93 20.60
C LYS A 76 -4.17 -7.85 19.56
N LEU A 77 -3.57 -7.96 18.37
CA LEU A 77 -4.21 -8.59 17.20
C LEU A 77 -3.45 -9.84 16.70
N PHE A 78 -2.17 -9.96 16.98
CA PHE A 78 -1.30 -11.00 16.43
C PHE A 78 -0.53 -11.75 17.54
N PRO A 79 -0.07 -12.98 17.29
CA PRO A 79 0.82 -13.68 18.21
C PRO A 79 2.14 -12.93 18.41
N ALA A 80 2.80 -13.19 19.54
CA ALA A 80 3.97 -12.44 19.99
C ALA A 80 5.12 -12.39 18.97
N MET A 81 5.36 -13.50 18.24
CA MET A 81 6.42 -13.55 17.22
C MET A 81 6.13 -12.55 16.09
N GLU A 82 4.93 -12.56 15.52
CA GLU A 82 4.53 -11.65 14.45
C GLU A 82 4.47 -10.20 14.93
N ALA A 83 3.91 -9.96 16.12
CA ALA A 83 3.83 -8.62 16.71
C ALA A 83 5.21 -7.98 16.84
N ALA A 84 6.20 -8.74 17.32
CA ALA A 84 7.59 -8.29 17.46
C ALA A 84 8.29 -7.95 16.13
N LEU A 85 7.74 -8.37 14.98
CA LEU A 85 8.30 -8.09 13.66
C LEU A 85 7.74 -6.83 13.02
N ILE A 86 6.58 -6.33 13.47
CA ILE A 86 5.84 -5.28 12.77
C ILE A 86 6.65 -3.99 12.64
N ALA A 87 7.16 -3.43 13.74
CA ALA A 87 7.91 -2.17 13.70
C ALA A 87 9.11 -2.24 12.74
N GLY A 88 9.90 -3.32 12.79
CA GLY A 88 11.05 -3.49 11.90
C GLY A 88 10.65 -3.63 10.42
N LEU A 89 9.47 -4.18 10.12
CA LEU A 89 8.93 -4.21 8.77
C LEU A 89 8.50 -2.81 8.30
N ILE A 90 7.91 -2.02 9.19
CA ILE A 90 7.49 -0.65 8.91
C ILE A 90 8.70 0.25 8.66
N GLU A 91 9.69 0.25 9.55
CA GLU A 91 10.95 1.00 9.43
C GLU A 91 11.60 0.81 8.06
N ARG A 92 11.63 -0.44 7.62
CA ARG A 92 12.21 -0.83 6.34
C ARG A 92 11.39 -0.37 5.14
N ASP A 93 10.08 -0.29 5.31
CA ASP A 93 9.13 0.00 4.23
C ASP A 93 8.67 1.48 4.27
N LEU A 94 9.25 2.33 5.14
CA LEU A 94 8.94 3.77 5.29
C LEU A 94 8.86 4.58 3.98
N PRO A 95 9.73 4.36 2.98
CA PRO A 95 9.63 5.04 1.69
C PRO A 95 8.28 4.82 0.97
N PHE A 96 7.55 3.76 1.32
CA PHE A 96 6.25 3.42 0.74
C PHE A 96 5.06 3.92 1.58
N TYR A 97 5.31 4.58 2.72
CA TYR A 97 4.28 5.30 3.50
C TYR A 97 4.04 6.67 2.85
N ASP A 98 3.43 6.59 1.68
CA ASP A 98 3.04 7.69 0.82
C ASP A 98 1.55 7.51 0.47
N PRO A 99 0.68 8.46 0.82
CA PRO A 99 -0.75 8.35 0.58
C PRO A 99 -1.12 8.59 -0.88
N SER A 100 -0.20 9.13 -1.69
CA SER A 100 -0.47 9.46 -3.08
C SER A 100 -0.50 8.24 -3.98
N ILE A 101 -1.44 8.26 -4.93
CA ILE A 101 -1.43 7.36 -6.08
C ILE A 101 -1.03 8.21 -7.26
N SER A 102 0.07 7.88 -7.96
CA SER A 102 0.52 8.64 -9.12
C SER A 102 -0.01 8.03 -10.43
N GLU A 103 0.00 8.81 -11.50
CA GLU A 103 -0.32 8.31 -12.84
C GLU A 103 0.61 7.16 -13.26
N ASP A 104 1.90 7.23 -12.91
CA ASP A 104 2.86 6.16 -13.19
C ASP A 104 2.49 4.83 -12.50
N LYS A 105 1.95 4.89 -11.28
CA LYS A 105 1.44 3.71 -10.57
C LYS A 105 0.28 3.07 -11.35
N VAL A 106 -0.67 3.87 -11.84
CA VAL A 106 -1.80 3.37 -12.64
C VAL A 106 -1.35 2.86 -14.01
N LYS A 107 -0.44 3.56 -14.68
CA LYS A 107 0.17 3.12 -15.94
C LYS A 107 0.87 1.76 -15.81
N GLY A 108 1.60 1.56 -14.71
CA GLY A 108 2.22 0.27 -14.41
C GLY A 108 1.21 -0.86 -14.24
N MET A 109 0.10 -0.60 -13.54
CA MET A 109 -0.98 -1.58 -13.38
C MET A 109 -1.70 -1.88 -14.70
N ASN A 110 -2.00 -0.85 -15.51
CA ASN A 110 -2.58 -1.06 -16.84
C ASN A 110 -1.66 -1.92 -17.71
N GLY A 111 -0.35 -1.60 -17.73
CA GLY A 111 0.66 -2.39 -18.44
C GLY A 111 0.64 -3.85 -18.04
N PHE A 112 0.69 -4.14 -16.73
CA PHE A 112 0.56 -5.50 -16.22
C PHE A 112 -0.74 -6.18 -16.66
N ALA A 113 -1.88 -5.52 -16.47
CA ALA A 113 -3.19 -6.08 -16.78
C ALA A 113 -3.38 -6.36 -18.29
N MET A 114 -2.81 -5.54 -19.16
CA MET A 114 -2.78 -5.79 -20.60
C MET A 114 -1.86 -6.95 -20.96
N GLU A 115 -0.65 -7.02 -20.39
CA GLU A 115 0.31 -8.11 -20.63
C GLU A 115 -0.26 -9.49 -20.32
N ILE A 116 -1.09 -9.59 -19.26
CA ILE A 116 -1.75 -10.83 -18.87
C ILE A 116 -3.14 -11.04 -19.50
N GLY A 117 -3.57 -10.12 -20.37
CA GLY A 117 -4.83 -10.21 -21.10
C GLY A 117 -6.11 -9.95 -20.29
N LEU A 118 -6.00 -9.29 -19.13
CA LEU A 118 -7.18 -8.83 -18.36
C LEU A 118 -7.81 -7.57 -18.96
N LEU A 119 -7.01 -6.71 -19.58
CA LEU A 119 -7.46 -5.49 -20.25
C LEU A 119 -7.06 -5.51 -21.73
N THR A 120 -7.90 -4.91 -22.56
CA THR A 120 -7.61 -4.68 -23.98
C THR A 120 -7.13 -3.26 -24.27
N GLU A 121 -7.31 -2.34 -23.33
CA GLU A 121 -6.91 -0.94 -23.41
C GLU A 121 -6.62 -0.38 -22.01
N ASP A 122 -5.96 0.77 -21.95
CA ASP A 122 -5.67 1.49 -20.70
C ASP A 122 -6.96 2.01 -20.05
N VAL A 123 -7.06 1.88 -18.73
CA VAL A 123 -8.08 2.60 -17.94
C VAL A 123 -7.53 3.96 -17.52
N ALA A 124 -8.33 5.02 -17.65
CA ALA A 124 -7.90 6.37 -17.32
C ALA A 124 -7.68 6.55 -15.81
N TYR A 125 -6.71 7.39 -15.44
CA TYR A 125 -6.30 7.62 -14.05
C TYR A 125 -7.47 8.09 -13.15
N ASP A 126 -8.28 9.02 -13.63
CA ASP A 126 -9.42 9.59 -12.91
C ASP A 126 -10.63 8.64 -12.81
N GLN A 127 -10.65 7.55 -13.59
CA GLN A 127 -11.67 6.50 -13.46
C GLN A 127 -11.37 5.51 -12.34
N VAL A 128 -10.10 5.37 -11.94
CA VAL A 128 -9.67 4.38 -10.92
C VAL A 128 -9.11 5.04 -9.65
N VAL A 129 -8.86 6.34 -9.69
CA VAL A 129 -8.40 7.12 -8.55
C VAL A 129 -9.41 8.19 -8.20
N GLY A 130 -9.82 8.23 -6.93
CA GLY A 130 -10.69 9.27 -6.37
C GLY A 130 -9.98 10.62 -6.24
N THR A 131 -9.66 11.25 -7.37
CA THR A 131 -8.87 12.50 -7.47
C THR A 131 -9.50 13.66 -6.71
N GLN A 132 -10.82 13.65 -6.48
CA GLN A 132 -11.54 14.61 -5.65
C GLN A 132 -11.09 14.65 -4.17
N PHE A 133 -10.33 13.65 -3.72
CA PHE A 133 -9.75 13.59 -2.38
C PHE A 133 -8.23 13.84 -2.35
N SER A 134 -7.59 14.04 -3.51
CA SER A 134 -6.12 14.14 -3.64
C SER A 134 -5.50 15.27 -2.83
N GLY A 135 -6.21 16.38 -2.62
CA GLY A 135 -5.71 17.50 -1.80
C GLY A 135 -5.41 17.13 -0.34
N ILE A 136 -5.99 16.04 0.16
CA ILE A 136 -5.79 15.54 1.52
C ILE A 136 -4.47 14.79 1.64
N TRP A 137 -3.92 14.25 0.55
CA TRP A 137 -2.68 13.47 0.58
C TRP A 137 -1.48 14.28 1.05
N THR A 138 -1.56 15.61 0.90
CA THR A 138 -0.54 16.57 1.32
C THR A 138 -0.86 17.28 2.64
N GLU A 139 -2.06 17.10 3.19
CA GLU A 139 -2.43 17.61 4.53
C GLU A 139 -1.57 16.95 5.59
#